data_AF-A0A401IR52-F1
#
_entry.id   AF-A0A401IR52-F1
#
_cell.length_a   1.000
_cell.length_b   1.000
_cell.length_c   1.000
_cell.angle_alpha   90.00
_cell.angle_beta   90.00
_cell.angle_gamma   90.00
#
_symmetry.space_group_name_H-M   'P 1'
#
loop_
_entity.id
_entity.type
_entity.pdbx_description
1 polymer ?
#
loop_
_entity_poly.entity_id
_entity_poly.type
_entity_poly.pdbx_seq_one_letter_code
_entity_poly.pdbx_strand_id
1 'polypeptide(L)' 'MSLGAGLALLGAGIAAGLAAIGTGVGNGLVISKMLEASARQPELSGQFRTNMFIGVGLIEAVPIIAVVIAFLLYAK' A
#
# COMPACT_ATOMS: atom_id res chain seq x y z
N MET A 1 -14.18 -23.66 15.98
CA MET A 1 -13.38 -22.41 16.11
C MET A 1 -13.77 -21.74 17.42
N SER A 2 -12.81 -21.32 18.23
CA SER A 2 -13.12 -20.53 19.43
C SER A 2 -13.57 -19.13 19.01
N LEU A 3 -14.34 -18.44 19.87
CA LEU A 3 -14.73 -17.05 19.64
C LEU A 3 -13.48 -16.15 19.42
N GLY A 4 -12.41 -16.40 20.18
CA GLY A 4 -11.13 -15.70 20.02
C GLY A 4 -10.50 -15.87 18.65
N ALA A 5 -10.50 -17.09 18.10
CA ALA A 5 -9.99 -17.35 16.74
C ALA A 5 -10.85 -16.66 15.67
N GLY A 6 -12.18 -16.62 15.84
CA GLY A 6 -13.07 -15.89 14.95
C GLY A 6 -12.79 -14.38 14.89
N LEU A 7 -12.55 -13.77 16.05
CA LEU A 7 -12.21 -12.35 16.14
C LEU A 7 -10.82 -12.04 15.56
N ALA A 8 -9.84 -12.94 15.73
CA ALA A 8 -8.51 -12.78 15.15
C ALA A 8 -8.54 -12.75 13.61
N LEU A 9 -9.30 -13.66 12.99
CA LEU A 9 -9.48 -13.70 11.53
C LEU A 9 -10.20 -12.46 10.99
N LEU A 10 -11.23 -11.98 11.70
CA LEU A 10 -11.91 -10.73 11.34
C LEU A 10 -10.95 -9.54 11.41
N GLY A 11 -10.16 -9.46 12.49
CA GLY A 11 -9.14 -8.42 12.66
C GLY A 11 -8.08 -8.45 11.56
N ALA A 12 -7.63 -9.64 11.16
CA ALA A 12 -6.70 -9.81 10.04
C ALA A 12 -7.29 -9.30 8.72
N GLY A 13 -8.55 -9.64 8.42
CA GLY A 13 -9.25 -9.18 7.22
C GLY A 13 -9.42 -7.65 7.19
N ILE A 14 -9.76 -7.04 8.32
CA ILE A 14 -9.90 -5.57 8.43
C ILE A 14 -8.55 -4.88 8.24
N ALA A 15 -7.50 -5.35 8.91
CA ALA A 15 -6.16 -4.77 8.79
C ALA A 15 -5.64 -4.83 7.35
N ALA A 16 -5.77 -5.99 6.69
CA ALA A 16 -5.36 -6.17 5.31
C ALA A 16 -6.22 -5.33 4.34
N GLY A 17 -7.54 -5.30 4.52
CA GLY A 17 -8.44 -4.55 3.65
C GLY A 17 -8.22 -3.04 3.70
N LEU A 18 -8.09 -2.48 4.91
CA LEU A 18 -7.82 -1.05 5.09
C LEU A 18 -6.44 -0.66 4.55
N ALA A 19 -5.43 -1.50 4.77
CA ALA A 19 -4.10 -1.31 4.19
C ALA A 19 -4.16 -1.29 2.66
N ALA A 20 -4.85 -2.24 2.04
CA ALA A 20 -4.98 -2.31 0.59
C ALA A 20 -5.66 -1.06 0.01
N ILE A 21 -6.72 -0.56 0.65
CA ILE A 21 -7.41 0.67 0.22
C ILE A 21 -6.48 1.88 0.32
N GLY A 22 -5.82 2.07 1.48
CA GLY A 22 -4.92 3.21 1.69
C GLY A 22 -3.77 3.23 0.68
N THR A 23 -3.16 2.07 0.46
CA THR A 23 -2.08 1.88 -0.53
C THR A 23 -2.54 2.17 -1.94
N GLY A 24 -3.70 1.60 -2.34
CA GLY A 24 -4.24 1.75 -3.68
C GLY A 24 -4.51 3.22 -4.02
N VAL A 25 -5.08 3.97 -3.08
CA VAL A 25 -5.32 5.42 -3.24
C VAL A 25 -3.99 6.18 -3.32
N GLY A 26 -3.06 5.92 -2.40
CA GLY A 26 -1.75 6.60 -2.36
C GLY A 26 -0.95 6.38 -3.64
N ASN A 27 -0.79 5.12 -4.05
CA ASN A 27 -0.06 4.76 -5.27
C ASN A 27 -0.75 5.29 -6.52
N GLY A 28 -2.09 5.22 -6.59
CA GLY A 28 -2.84 5.80 -7.71
C GLY A 28 -2.57 7.29 -7.88
N LEU A 29 -2.51 8.04 -6.77
CA LEU A 29 -2.25 9.48 -6.79
C LEU A 29 -0.81 9.78 -7.25
N VAL A 30 0.19 9.08 -6.70
CA VAL A 30 1.60 9.30 -7.07
C VAL A 30 1.88 8.90 -8.51
N ILE A 31 1.36 7.76 -8.97
CA ILE A 31 1.58 7.26 -10.33
C ILE A 31 0.87 8.17 -11.35
N SER A 32 -0.38 8.56 -11.10
CA SER A 32 -1.10 9.47 -12.01
C SER A 32 -0.38 10.80 -12.20
N LYS A 33 0.15 11.39 -11.11
CA LYS A 33 0.95 12.62 -11.21
C LYS A 33 2.28 12.44 -11.91
N MET A 34 2.93 11.28 -11.75
CA MET A 34 4.11 10.93 -12.53
C MET A 34 3.80 10.88 -14.03
N LEU A 35 2.68 10.26 -14.42
CA LEU A 35 2.25 10.15 -15.82
C LEU A 35 1.90 11.52 -16.41
N GLU A 36 1.13 12.35 -15.69
CA GLU A 36 0.81 13.73 -16.09
C GLU A 36 2.08 14.57 -16.30
N ALA A 37 3.04 14.48 -15.38
CA ALA A 37 4.32 15.20 -15.47
C ALA A 37 5.17 14.71 -16.64
N SER A 38 5.25 13.38 -16.84
CA SER A 38 6.00 12.77 -17.93
C SER A 38 5.42 13.10 -19.30
N ALA A 39 4.10 13.22 -19.41
CA ALA A 39 3.44 13.64 -20.65
C ALA A 39 3.73 15.11 -20.99
N ARG A 40 3.93 15.98 -19.99
CA ARG A 40 4.28 17.39 -20.17
C ARG A 40 5.77 17.60 -20.45
N GLN A 41 6.64 16.79 -19.86
CA GLN A 41 8.10 16.89 -19.97
C GLN A 41 8.72 15.49 -20.17
N PRO A 42 8.67 14.94 -21.39
CA PRO A 42 9.12 13.58 -21.68
C PRO A 42 10.60 13.36 -21.35
N GLU A 43 11.43 14.39 -21.51
CA GLU A 43 12.88 14.35 -21.26
C GLU A 43 13.20 14.04 -19.79
N LEU A 44 12.31 14.41 -18.87
CA LEU A 44 12.48 14.19 -17.42
C LEU A 44 11.80 12.91 -16.91
N SER A 45 11.18 12.11 -17.78
CA SER A 45 10.43 10.91 -17.39
C SER A 45 11.25 9.92 -16.53
N GLY A 46 12.56 9.81 -16.77
CA GLY A 46 13.45 8.99 -15.96
C GLY A 46 13.57 9.47 -14.52
N GLN A 47 13.68 10.78 -14.31
CA GLN A 47 13.74 11.40 -12.99
C GLN A 47 12.39 11.28 -12.28
N PHE A 48 11.28 11.53 -12.97
CA PHE A 48 9.94 11.37 -12.39
C PHE A 48 9.66 9.93 -11.96
N ARG A 49 10.07 8.92 -12.76
CA ARG A 49 9.99 7.51 -12.36
C ARG A 49 10.78 7.21 -11.09
N THR A 50 11.98 7.75 -10.96
CA THR A 50 12.82 7.56 -9.77
C THR A 50 12.15 8.13 -8.52
N ASN A 51 11.66 9.37 -8.62
CA ASN A 51 10.94 10.03 -7.51
C ASN A 51 9.62 9.31 -7.17
N MET A 52 8.91 8.82 -8.18
CA MET A 52 7.70 8.02 -7.99
C MET A 52 7.99 6.74 -7.19
N PHE A 53 9.06 5.99 -7.51
CA PHE A 53 9.41 4.79 -6.75
C PHE A 53 9.80 5.09 -5.31
N ILE A 54 10.47 6.22 -5.04
CA ILE A 54 10.75 6.68 -3.67
C ILE A 54 9.42 6.95 -2.94
N GLY A 55 8.49 7.68 -3.57
CA GLY A 55 7.18 7.97 -3.01
C GLY A 55 6.35 6.71 -2.74
N VAL A 56 6.29 5.78 -3.70
CA VAL A 56 5.63 4.48 -3.54
C VAL A 56 6.28 3.69 -2.41
N GLY A 57 7.62 3.64 -2.33
CA GLY A 57 8.31 2.94 -1.25
C GLY A 57 7.96 3.49 0.15
N LEU A 58 7.77 4.80 0.28
CA LEU A 58 7.29 5.42 1.53
C LEU A 58 5.82 5.08 1.82
N ILE A 59 4.97 5.02 0.80
CA ILE A 59 3.56 4.63 0.92
C ILE A 59 3.44 3.18 1.40
N GLU A 60 4.28 2.27 0.89
CA GLU A 60 4.24 0.83 1.20
C GLU A 60 4.72 0.48 2.63
N ALA A 61 5.37 1.40 3.35
CA ALA A 61 5.87 1.12 4.70
C ALA A 61 4.76 0.75 5.70
N VAL A 62 3.65 1.48 5.71
CA VAL A 62 2.51 1.23 6.61
C VAL A 62 1.70 -0.03 6.21
N PRO A 63 1.38 -0.24 4.92
CA PRO A 63 0.73 -1.45 4.43
C PRO A 63 1.47 -2.74 4.75
N ILE A 64 2.81 -2.75 4.59
CA ILE A 64 3.63 -3.91 4.93
C ILE A 64 3.47 -4.26 6.42
N ILE A 65 3.49 -3.26 7.31
CA ILE A 65 3.28 -3.47 8.75
C ILE A 65 1.88 -4.05 9.01
N ALA A 66 0.84 -3.52 8.36
CA ALA A 66 -0.52 -4.01 8.52
C ALA A 66 -0.70 -5.46 8.04
N VAL A 67 -0.06 -5.83 6.93
CA VAL A 67 -0.04 -7.21 6.43
C VAL A 67 0.69 -8.14 7.39
N VAL A 68 1.82 -7.70 7.98
CA VAL A 68 2.52 -8.47 9.03
C VAL A 68 1.60 -8.70 10.23
N ILE A 69 0.88 -7.68 10.70
CA ILE A 69 -0.09 -7.84 11.80
C ILE A 69 -1.19 -8.84 11.42
N ALA A 70 -1.72 -8.75 10.20
CA ALA A 70 -2.74 -9.69 9.72
C ALA A 70 -2.24 -11.14 9.72
N PHE A 71 -0.99 -11.38 9.27
CA PHE A 71 -0.37 -12.70 9.32
C PHE A 71 -0.18 -13.21 10.76
N LEU A 72 0.25 -12.33 11.68
CA LEU A 72 0.42 -12.69 13.09
C LEU A 72 -0.91 -13.03 13.78
N LEU A 73 -2.02 -12.43 13.35
CA LEU A 73 -3.37 -12.76 13.82
C LEU A 73 -3.89 -14.06 13.20
N TYR A 74 -3.59 -14.32 11.93
CA TYR A 74 -3.97 -15.55 11.24
C TYR A 74 -3.21 -16.78 11.76
N ALA A 75 -1.94 -16.63 12.14
CA ALA A 75 -1.09 -17.72 12.63
C ALA A 75 -1.35 -18.15 14.09
N LYS A 76 -2.29 -17.50 14.78
CA LYS A 76 -2.71 -17.80 16.16
C LYS A 76 -4.02 -18.57 16.20
#